data_AF-A0A6V7VNC5-F1
#
_entry.id   AF-A0A6V7VNC5-F1
#
_cell.length_a   1.000
_cell.length_b   1.000
_cell.length_c   1.000
_cell.angle_alpha   90.00
_cell.angle_beta   90.00
_cell.angle_gamma   90.00
#
_symmetry.space_group_name_H-M   'P 1'
#
loop_
_entity.id
_entity.type
_entity.pdbx_description
1 polymer ?
#
loop_
_entity_poly.entity_id
_entity_poly.type
_entity_poly.pdbx_seq_one_letter_code
_entity_poly.pdbx_strand_id
1 'polypeptide(L)'
;MKTKQLLNNFTLKSSFYTLKKGNPNDNSIENYINFGNASNNLIENFLNFGLNYSAIYKKFVIIESNISEPHANILFNIIVNEGKKLPAVCLGYCDFSSLYELIVEYVTTSKDFSKMISNVCLLYDFSENVKLSEKAKNVETKQVDDSKSTEYQIVNIYNPKVKLLFANVEQGKFFHTTIRKIEE
;
A
#
# COMPACT_ATOMS: atom_id res chain seq x y z
N MET A 1 21.25 -6.72 -24.48
CA MET A 1 19.92 -6.87 -25.11
C MET A 1 19.41 -8.32 -24.96
N LYS A 2 19.13 -8.78 -23.73
CA LYS A 2 18.71 -10.18 -23.42
C LYS A 2 17.64 -10.29 -22.32
N THR A 3 16.94 -9.21 -21.98
CA THR A 3 15.92 -9.20 -20.90
C THR A 3 14.48 -9.34 -21.42
N LYS A 4 14.25 -9.16 -22.73
CA LYS A 4 12.89 -9.22 -23.32
C LYS A 4 12.33 -10.63 -23.56
N GLN A 5 13.15 -11.67 -23.48
CA GLN A 5 12.71 -13.05 -23.77
C GLN A 5 12.30 -13.88 -22.54
N LEU A 6 12.52 -13.37 -21.32
CA LEU A 6 12.18 -14.09 -20.07
C LEU A 6 10.77 -13.78 -19.52
N LEU A 7 10.04 -12.87 -20.16
CA LEU A 7 8.73 -12.39 -19.68
C LEU A 7 7.52 -13.09 -20.32
N ASN A 8 7.74 -14.01 -21.27
CA ASN A 8 6.65 -14.77 -21.87
C ASN A 8 6.55 -16.13 -21.19
N ASN A 9 5.57 -16.24 -20.29
CA ASN A 9 5.05 -17.47 -19.67
C ASN A 9 5.87 -18.08 -18.52
N PHE A 10 5.94 -17.36 -17.39
CA PHE A 10 5.97 -18.02 -16.08
C PHE A 10 4.54 -18.13 -15.57
N THR A 11 3.86 -19.24 -15.90
CA THR A 11 2.64 -19.66 -15.21
C THR A 11 3.04 -20.78 -14.26
N LEU A 12 3.50 -20.41 -13.07
CA LEU A 12 3.60 -21.37 -11.97
C LEU A 12 2.17 -21.79 -11.62
N LYS A 13 1.85 -23.06 -11.87
CA LYS A 13 0.59 -23.71 -11.47
C LYS A 13 0.57 -23.91 -9.95
N SER A 14 0.54 -22.80 -9.24
CA SER A 14 0.05 -22.68 -7.88
C SER A 14 -0.57 -21.28 -7.81
N SER A 15 -1.70 -21.15 -7.14
CA SER A 15 -2.66 -20.04 -7.24
C SER A 15 -2.18 -18.64 -6.82
N PHE A 16 -0.87 -18.33 -6.85
CA PHE A 16 -0.25 -17.32 -5.99
C PHE A 16 0.40 -16.12 -6.70
N TYR A 17 0.49 -16.11 -8.04
CA TYR A 17 1.10 -14.97 -8.75
C TYR A 17 0.49 -14.78 -10.13
N THR A 18 -0.01 -13.58 -10.44
CA THR A 18 -0.40 -13.21 -11.81
C THR A 18 0.24 -11.88 -12.18
N LEU A 19 1.08 -11.91 -13.22
CA LEU A 19 1.47 -10.71 -13.93
C LEU A 19 0.30 -10.30 -14.83
N LYS A 20 -0.39 -9.21 -14.48
CA LYS A 20 -1.34 -8.59 -15.40
C LYS A 20 -0.69 -7.34 -15.96
N LYS A 21 -0.62 -7.29 -17.30
CA LYS A 21 -0.45 -6.00 -17.97
C LYS A 21 -1.69 -5.18 -17.62
N GLY A 22 -1.50 -3.93 -17.18
CA GLY A 22 -2.61 -3.01 -16.93
C GLY A 22 -3.41 -2.75 -18.21
N ASN A 23 -4.27 -1.72 -18.17
CA ASN A 23 -4.98 -1.22 -19.35
C ASN A 23 -4.06 -1.24 -20.59
N PRO A 24 -4.49 -1.75 -21.77
CA PRO A 24 -3.63 -1.83 -22.96
C PRO A 24 -3.01 -0.49 -23.40
N ASN A 25 -3.59 0.64 -22.97
CA ASN A 25 -3.07 1.99 -23.19
C ASN A 25 -2.10 2.48 -22.09
N ASP A 26 -1.93 1.71 -21.01
CA ASP A 26 -0.98 1.95 -19.94
C ASP A 26 0.18 0.93 -20.05
N ASN A 27 1.40 1.45 -20.23
CA ASN A 27 2.61 0.63 -20.25
C ASN A 27 3.06 0.22 -18.84
N SER A 28 2.25 0.48 -17.80
CA SER A 28 2.52 0.00 -16.44
C SER A 28 2.34 -1.52 -16.34
N ILE A 29 3.30 -2.16 -15.69
CA ILE A 29 3.19 -3.56 -15.27
C ILE A 29 2.85 -3.53 -13.78
N GLU A 30 1.71 -4.12 -13.43
CA GLU A 30 1.30 -4.32 -12.05
C GLU A 30 1.51 -5.78 -11.66
N ASN A 31 2.11 -5.99 -10.49
CA ASN A 31 2.25 -7.33 -9.91
C ASN A 31 1.13 -7.57 -8.92
N TYR A 32 0.41 -8.66 -9.14
CA TYR A 32 -0.59 -9.15 -8.21
C TYR A 32 -0.06 -10.38 -7.50
N ILE A 33 0.10 -10.28 -6.19
CA ILE A 33 0.42 -11.40 -5.33
C ILE A 33 -0.81 -11.70 -4.47
N ASN A 34 -1.24 -12.96 -4.51
CA ASN A 34 -2.24 -13.50 -3.60
C ASN A 34 -1.55 -14.59 -2.81
N PHE A 35 -1.49 -14.46 -1.48
CA PHE A 35 -0.76 -15.41 -0.65
C PHE A 35 -1.65 -16.55 -0.13
N GLY A 36 -2.98 -16.41 -0.10
CA GLY A 36 -3.90 -17.45 0.37
C GLY A 36 -3.53 -17.98 1.76
N ASN A 37 -3.33 -19.30 1.87
CA ASN A 37 -2.86 -19.94 3.10
C ASN A 37 -1.33 -20.18 3.09
N ALA A 38 -0.56 -19.29 2.45
CA ALA A 38 0.89 -19.41 2.41
C ALA A 38 1.49 -19.33 3.82
N SER A 39 2.57 -20.09 4.05
CA SER A 39 3.36 -19.93 5.27
C SER A 39 4.09 -18.59 5.30
N ASN A 40 4.42 -18.08 6.49
CA ASN A 40 5.16 -16.82 6.65
C ASN A 40 6.45 -16.80 5.82
N ASN A 41 7.20 -17.91 5.80
CA ASN A 41 8.42 -18.02 5.00
C ASN A 41 8.15 -17.86 3.50
N LEU A 42 7.03 -18.38 3.00
CA LEU A 42 6.66 -18.25 1.59
C LEU A 42 6.26 -16.80 1.27
N ILE A 43 5.50 -16.16 2.16
CA ILE A 43 5.12 -14.75 2.06
C ILE A 43 6.39 -13.88 2.01
N GLU A 44 7.30 -14.05 2.97
CA GLU A 44 8.57 -13.32 3.01
C GLU A 44 9.40 -13.53 1.74
N ASN A 45 9.50 -14.75 1.24
CA ASN A 45 10.24 -15.05 0.01
C ASN A 45 9.64 -14.35 -1.22
N PHE A 46 8.32 -14.33 -1.35
CA PHE A 46 7.64 -13.64 -2.44
C PHE A 46 7.74 -12.12 -2.32
N LEU A 47 7.68 -11.58 -1.10
CA LEU A 47 7.91 -10.16 -0.85
C LEU A 47 9.35 -9.78 -1.21
N ASN A 48 10.34 -10.56 -0.77
CA ASN A 48 11.75 -10.38 -1.12
C ASN A 48 11.97 -10.47 -2.62
N PHE A 49 11.32 -11.41 -3.30
CA PHE A 49 11.35 -11.51 -4.75
C PHE A 49 10.77 -10.23 -5.38
N GLY A 50 9.56 -9.83 -5.01
CA GLY A 50 8.91 -8.62 -5.51
C GLY A 50 9.76 -7.35 -5.30
N LEU A 51 10.39 -7.23 -4.14
CA LEU A 51 11.29 -6.14 -3.77
C LEU A 51 12.57 -6.12 -4.62
N ASN A 52 13.20 -7.27 -4.86
CA ASN A 52 14.44 -7.34 -5.63
C ASN A 52 14.23 -7.11 -7.13
N TYR A 53 13.02 -7.38 -7.64
CA TYR A 53 12.65 -7.12 -9.03
C TYR A 53 11.78 -5.85 -9.21
N SER A 54 11.57 -5.09 -8.13
CA SER A 54 10.73 -3.89 -8.07
C SER A 54 11.11 -2.79 -9.05
N ALA A 55 12.37 -2.70 -9.47
CA ALA A 55 12.86 -1.71 -10.44
C ALA A 55 12.12 -1.75 -11.80
N ILE A 56 11.40 -2.84 -12.08
CA ILE A 56 10.60 -3.02 -13.30
C ILE A 56 9.14 -2.52 -13.10
N TYR A 57 8.69 -2.40 -11.85
CA TYR A 57 7.27 -2.24 -11.52
C TYR A 57 6.97 -0.86 -10.94
N LYS A 58 5.89 -0.24 -11.43
CA LYS A 58 5.43 1.06 -10.91
C LYS A 58 4.64 0.91 -9.60
N LYS A 59 4.06 -0.27 -9.36
CA LYS A 59 3.16 -0.52 -8.24
C LYS A 59 3.19 -2.00 -7.86
N PHE A 60 3.25 -2.25 -6.56
CA PHE A 60 3.20 -3.59 -6.00
C PHE A 60 1.84 -3.82 -5.35
N VAL A 61 1.08 -4.82 -5.82
CA VAL A 61 -0.28 -5.08 -5.33
C VAL A 61 -0.31 -6.42 -4.60
N ILE A 62 -0.70 -6.38 -3.33
CA ILE A 62 -0.93 -7.54 -2.48
C ILE A 62 -2.43 -7.61 -2.20
N ILE A 63 -3.04 -8.75 -2.50
CA ILE A 63 -4.47 -8.99 -2.27
C ILE A 63 -4.56 -10.22 -1.37
N GLU A 64 -5.00 -10.05 -0.12
CA GLU A 64 -5.12 -11.13 0.85
C GLU A 64 -6.34 -10.93 1.73
N SER A 65 -7.16 -11.97 1.92
CA SER A 65 -8.34 -11.89 2.77
C SER A 65 -8.08 -12.14 4.26
N ASN A 66 -6.89 -12.64 4.66
CA ASN A 66 -6.61 -13.11 6.04
C ASN A 66 -5.14 -12.87 6.47
N ILE A 67 -4.77 -11.60 6.64
CA ILE A 67 -3.46 -11.23 7.20
C ILE A 67 -3.52 -11.37 8.72
N SER A 68 -2.71 -12.27 9.28
CA SER A 68 -2.50 -12.36 10.73
C SER A 68 -1.64 -11.19 11.22
N GLU A 69 -1.66 -10.89 12.52
CA GLU A 69 -0.85 -9.81 13.12
C GLU A 69 0.66 -9.88 12.75
N PRO A 70 1.33 -11.06 12.72
CA PRO A 70 2.70 -11.17 12.21
C PRO A 70 2.90 -10.61 10.80
N HIS A 71 1.91 -10.73 9.93
CA HIS A 71 1.97 -10.21 8.56
C HIS A 71 1.81 -8.68 8.54
N ALA A 72 1.05 -8.08 9.45
CA ALA A 72 0.94 -6.63 9.56
C ALA A 72 2.30 -5.98 9.83
N ASN A 73 3.12 -6.57 10.72
CA ASN A 73 4.48 -6.08 10.99
C ASN A 73 5.42 -6.19 9.78
N ILE A 74 5.32 -7.29 9.02
CA ILE A 74 6.10 -7.47 7.78
C ILE A 74 5.72 -6.40 6.76
N LEU A 75 4.42 -6.19 6.53
CA LEU A 75 3.92 -5.18 5.60
C LEU A 75 4.28 -3.76 6.03
N PHE A 76 4.15 -3.47 7.32
CA PHE A 76 4.58 -2.19 7.89
C PHE A 76 6.07 -1.94 7.64
N ASN A 77 6.92 -2.93 7.92
CA ASN A 77 8.36 -2.83 7.68
C ASN A 77 8.69 -2.55 6.22
N ILE A 78 7.97 -3.16 5.28
CA ILE A 78 8.11 -2.85 3.85
C ILE A 78 7.71 -1.40 3.56
N ILE A 79 6.56 -0.96 4.07
CA ILE A 79 6.06 0.41 3.85
C ILE A 79 7.08 1.46 4.32
N VAL A 80 7.70 1.27 5.49
CA VAL A 80 8.56 2.31 6.08
C VAL A 80 10.03 2.23 5.68
N ASN A 81 10.50 1.09 5.14
CA ASN A 81 11.92 0.90 4.82
C ASN A 81 12.24 0.74 3.32
N GLU A 82 11.27 0.39 2.48
CA GLU A 82 11.54 -0.05 1.10
C GLU A 82 11.13 0.97 0.02
N GLY A 83 10.81 2.21 0.40
CA GLY A 83 10.37 3.28 -0.51
C GLY A 83 11.34 3.65 -1.62
N LYS A 84 12.64 3.37 -1.46
CA LYS A 84 13.63 3.55 -2.54
C LYS A 84 13.53 2.50 -3.65
N LYS A 85 13.00 1.32 -3.32
CA LYS A 85 12.81 0.20 -4.25
C LYS A 85 11.38 0.18 -4.78
N LEU A 86 10.41 0.54 -3.94
CA LEU A 86 8.99 0.52 -4.24
C LEU A 86 8.38 1.93 -4.19
N PRO A 87 8.04 2.53 -5.34
CA PRO A 87 7.41 3.84 -5.35
C PRO A 87 5.95 3.80 -4.85
N ALA A 88 5.27 2.65 -5.01
CA ALA A 88 3.89 2.48 -4.60
C ALA A 88 3.57 1.04 -4.18
N VAL A 89 2.70 0.90 -3.18
CA VAL A 89 2.12 -0.38 -2.74
C VAL A 89 0.60 -0.26 -2.59
N CYS A 90 -0.13 -1.30 -2.96
CA CYS A 90 -1.55 -1.43 -2.71
C CYS A 90 -1.81 -2.76 -2.02
N LEU A 91 -2.49 -2.70 -0.88
CA LEU A 91 -2.79 -3.83 -0.02
C LEU A 91 -4.31 -3.94 0.06
N GLY A 92 -4.90 -5.10 -0.19
CA GLY A 92 -6.35 -5.25 -0.21
C GLY A 92 -6.89 -6.47 0.51
N TYR A 93 -8.11 -6.32 1.04
CA TYR A 93 -8.96 -7.31 1.73
C TYR A 93 -8.49 -7.76 3.11
N CYS A 94 -7.68 -6.98 3.82
CA CYS A 94 -7.18 -7.37 5.13
C CYS A 94 -7.85 -6.60 6.26
N ASP A 95 -7.98 -7.24 7.42
CA ASP A 95 -8.22 -6.54 8.69
C ASP A 95 -6.96 -5.74 9.05
N PHE A 96 -6.94 -4.48 8.64
CA PHE A 96 -5.80 -3.58 8.73
C PHE A 96 -5.87 -2.63 9.90
N SER A 97 -6.76 -2.81 10.87
CA SER A 97 -6.82 -1.97 12.07
C SER A 97 -5.41 -1.78 12.66
N SER A 98 -4.68 -2.89 12.88
CA SER A 98 -3.30 -2.87 13.38
C SER A 98 -2.29 -2.24 12.40
N LEU A 99 -2.33 -2.57 11.11
CA LEU A 99 -1.37 -2.00 10.14
C LEU A 99 -1.57 -0.48 10.00
N TYR A 100 -2.81 -0.04 9.97
CA TYR A 100 -3.18 1.36 9.90
C TYR A 100 -2.68 2.11 11.12
N GLU A 101 -2.92 1.58 12.32
CA GLU A 101 -2.42 2.16 13.57
C GLU A 101 -0.89 2.28 13.57
N LEU A 102 -0.17 1.24 13.16
CA LEU A 102 1.28 1.27 13.01
C LEU A 102 1.74 2.37 12.05
N ILE A 103 1.08 2.53 10.90
CA ILE A 103 1.41 3.59 9.94
C ILE A 103 1.14 4.96 10.56
N VAL A 104 -0.02 5.19 11.18
CA VAL A 104 -0.34 6.47 11.82
C VAL A 104 0.65 6.79 12.93
N GLU A 105 0.95 5.84 13.80
CA GLU A 105 1.93 6.00 14.87
C GLU A 105 3.29 6.40 14.31
N TYR A 106 3.81 5.67 13.33
CA TYR A 106 5.06 5.97 12.65
C TYR A 106 5.07 7.36 12.02
N VAL A 107 3.98 7.72 11.34
CA VAL A 107 3.81 9.04 10.71
C VAL A 107 3.84 10.17 11.73
N THR A 108 3.31 9.95 12.93
CA THR A 108 3.30 10.97 13.98
C THR A 108 4.59 11.04 14.79
N THR A 109 5.36 9.96 14.87
CA THR A 109 6.51 9.85 15.79
C THR A 109 7.87 9.81 15.09
N SER A 110 7.93 9.37 13.82
CA SER A 110 9.20 9.23 13.10
C SER A 110 9.81 10.59 12.76
N LYS A 111 11.15 10.66 12.77
CA LYS A 111 11.93 11.83 12.35
C LYS A 111 12.40 11.74 10.90
N ASP A 112 12.40 10.53 10.34
CA ASP A 112 12.94 10.23 9.01
C ASP A 112 11.92 9.42 8.21
N PHE A 113 11.52 9.97 7.06
CA PHE A 113 10.60 9.35 6.10
C PHE A 113 11.28 9.03 4.76
N SER A 114 12.62 9.18 4.68
CA SER A 114 13.39 9.03 3.45
C SER A 114 13.30 7.62 2.84
N LYS A 115 12.95 6.64 3.66
CA LYS A 115 12.77 5.24 3.26
C LYS A 115 11.31 4.81 3.14
N MET A 116 10.35 5.66 3.50
CA MET A 116 8.93 5.33 3.42
C MET A 116 8.47 5.34 1.95
N ILE A 117 7.65 4.35 1.58
CA ILE A 117 6.96 4.29 0.28
C ILE A 117 6.09 5.54 0.10
N SER A 118 6.19 6.19 -1.06
CA SER A 118 5.50 7.46 -1.31
C SER A 118 3.99 7.34 -1.49
N ASN A 119 3.50 6.20 -1.98
CA ASN A 119 2.09 5.97 -2.25
C ASN A 119 1.66 4.61 -1.68
N VAL A 120 0.85 4.62 -0.64
CA VAL A 120 0.26 3.42 -0.05
C VAL A 120 -1.24 3.46 -0.30
N CYS A 121 -1.81 2.36 -0.76
CA CYS A 121 -3.25 2.18 -0.88
C CYS A 121 -3.68 0.98 -0.05
N LEU A 122 -4.69 1.16 0.80
CA LEU A 122 -5.27 0.12 1.65
C LEU A 122 -6.74 -0.06 1.22
N LEU A 123 -7.12 -1.25 0.78
CA LEU A 123 -8.49 -1.61 0.42
C LEU A 123 -9.06 -2.50 1.53
N TYR A 124 -10.22 -2.16 2.09
CA TYR A 124 -10.84 -2.89 3.18
C TYR A 124 -12.37 -2.94 3.05
N ASP A 125 -12.97 -4.05 3.52
CA ASP A 125 -14.41 -4.31 3.39
C ASP A 125 -15.25 -3.61 4.48
N PHE A 126 -14.62 -3.07 5.54
CA PHE A 126 -15.35 -2.44 6.65
C PHE A 126 -14.69 -1.16 7.16
N SER A 127 -15.51 -0.11 7.29
CA SER A 127 -15.12 1.18 7.84
C SER A 127 -15.09 1.13 9.37
N GLU A 128 -13.96 0.74 9.95
CA GLU A 128 -13.64 1.38 11.22
C GLU A 128 -13.30 2.83 10.91
N ASN A 129 -14.14 3.75 11.41
CA ASN A 129 -13.94 5.18 11.27
C ASN A 129 -12.66 5.56 12.03
N VAL A 130 -11.51 5.45 11.37
CA VAL A 130 -10.27 5.80 12.03
C VAL A 130 -10.26 7.30 12.28
N LYS A 131 -10.16 7.68 13.55
CA LYS A 131 -10.20 9.07 14.01
C LYS A 131 -8.88 9.79 13.73
N LEU A 132 -8.57 10.00 12.45
CA LEU A 132 -7.43 10.83 12.05
C LEU A 132 -7.62 12.32 12.40
N SER A 133 -8.86 12.76 12.61
CA SER A 133 -9.20 14.16 12.88
C SER A 133 -8.43 14.76 14.07
N GLU A 134 -8.12 13.96 15.09
CA GLU A 134 -7.38 14.44 16.28
C GLU A 134 -5.90 14.70 15.98
N LYS A 135 -5.34 14.04 14.96
CA LYS A 135 -3.93 14.13 14.56
C LYS A 135 -3.73 14.95 13.29
N ALA A 136 -4.80 15.32 12.60
CA ALA A 136 -4.77 16.03 11.34
C ALA A 136 -4.69 17.54 11.55
N LYS A 137 -3.85 18.22 10.76
CA LYS A 137 -3.81 19.68 10.70
C LYS A 137 -5.00 20.25 9.94
N ASN A 138 -5.36 19.61 8.84
CA ASN A 138 -6.47 19.99 7.97
C ASN A 138 -7.32 18.75 7.67
N VAL A 139 -8.62 18.96 7.57
CA VAL A 139 -9.59 17.93 7.16
C VAL A 139 -10.48 18.52 6.08
N GLU A 140 -10.54 17.87 4.92
CA GLU A 140 -11.44 18.24 3.82
C GLU A 140 -12.37 17.07 3.50
N THR A 141 -13.67 17.35 3.43
CA THR A 141 -14.66 16.35 3.00
C THR A 141 -15.26 16.76 1.66
N LYS A 142 -15.33 15.82 0.72
CA LYS A 142 -15.90 15.99 -0.62
C LYS A 142 -16.89 14.87 -0.88
N GLN A 143 -18.09 15.22 -1.34
CA GLN A 143 -19.10 14.27 -1.80
C GLN A 143 -19.23 14.45 -3.31
N VAL A 144 -19.09 13.37 -4.07
CA VAL A 144 -19.33 13.34 -5.52
C VAL A 144 -20.17 12.10 -5.81
N ASP A 145 -21.39 12.29 -6.27
CA ASP A 145 -22.38 11.22 -6.46
C ASP A 145 -22.51 10.35 -5.19
N ASP A 146 -22.42 9.03 -5.35
CA ASP A 146 -22.46 8.03 -4.27
C ASP A 146 -21.11 7.83 -3.56
N SER A 147 -20.12 8.68 -3.84
CA SER A 147 -18.81 8.62 -3.23
C SER A 147 -18.55 9.76 -2.25
N LYS A 148 -18.04 9.42 -1.07
CA LYS A 148 -17.61 10.37 -0.03
C LYS A 148 -16.13 10.21 0.19
N SER A 149 -15.37 11.28 0.03
CA SER A 149 -13.94 11.32 0.33
C SER A 149 -13.69 12.25 1.51
N THR A 150 -12.95 11.78 2.51
CA THR A 150 -12.40 12.61 3.58
C THR A 150 -10.88 12.58 3.50
N GLU A 151 -10.27 13.73 3.22
CA GLU A 151 -8.82 13.90 3.18
C GLU A 151 -8.33 14.53 4.48
N TYR A 152 -7.31 13.94 5.07
CA TYR A 152 -6.64 14.38 6.28
C TYR A 152 -5.19 14.70 5.94
N GLN A 153 -4.77 15.92 6.24
CA GLN A 153 -3.36 16.30 6.16
C GLN A 153 -2.72 16.14 7.52
N ILE A 154 -1.80 15.18 7.64
CA ILE A 154 -0.97 15.01 8.83
C ILE A 154 0.36 15.72 8.59
N VAL A 155 0.72 16.60 9.53
CA VAL A 155 2.01 17.28 9.54
C VAL A 155 2.84 16.68 10.67
N ASN A 156 3.99 16.11 10.31
CA ASN A 156 4.90 15.57 11.31
C ASN A 156 5.58 16.72 12.07
N ILE A 157 5.54 16.67 13.40
CA ILE A 157 6.10 17.72 14.26
C ILE A 157 7.64 17.79 14.22
N TYR A 158 8.30 16.68 13.89
CA TYR A 158 9.75 16.56 13.82
C TYR A 158 10.30 16.88 12.43
N ASN A 159 9.49 16.72 11.37
CA ASN A 159 9.84 17.04 10.00
C ASN A 159 8.67 17.74 9.27
N PRO A 160 8.48 19.05 9.48
CA PRO A 160 7.35 19.79 8.91
C PRO A 160 7.34 19.88 7.37
N LYS A 161 8.47 19.56 6.72
CA LYS A 161 8.60 19.54 5.25
C LYS A 161 7.96 18.31 4.62
N VAL A 162 7.78 17.24 5.40
CA VAL A 162 7.08 16.04 4.97
C VAL A 162 5.62 16.16 5.37
N LYS A 163 4.75 16.22 4.36
CA LYS A 163 3.30 16.19 4.53
C LYS A 163 2.78 14.83 4.12
N LEU A 164 1.88 14.28 4.91
CA LEU A 164 1.23 13.01 4.58
C LEU A 164 -0.26 13.25 4.43
N LEU A 165 -0.79 12.92 3.25
CA LEU A 165 -2.22 13.00 2.94
C LEU A 165 -2.82 11.62 3.07
N PHE A 166 -3.79 11.48 3.97
CA PHE A 166 -4.63 10.31 4.09
C PHE A 166 -5.98 10.64 3.46
N ALA A 167 -6.37 9.96 2.38
CA ALA A 167 -7.70 10.12 1.81
C ALA A 167 -8.49 8.83 1.99
N ASN A 168 -9.53 8.91 2.81
CA ASN A 168 -10.50 7.84 3.02
C ASN A 168 -11.65 8.04 2.04
N VAL A 169 -11.88 7.08 1.17
CA VAL A 169 -12.95 7.13 0.18
C VAL A 169 -13.94 6.01 0.48
N GLU A 170 -15.20 6.40 0.66
CA GLU A 170 -16.36 5.56 0.86
C GLU A 170 -17.15 5.53 -0.45
N GLN A 171 -17.37 4.34 -1.03
CA GLN A 171 -18.19 4.16 -2.24
C GLN A 171 -19.09 2.93 -2.07
N GLY A 172 -20.34 3.16 -1.67
CA GLY A 172 -21.26 2.08 -1.32
C GLY A 172 -20.74 1.27 -0.12
N LYS A 173 -20.35 0.01 -0.35
CA LYS A 173 -19.75 -0.87 0.68
C LYS A 173 -18.22 -0.91 0.64
N PHE A 174 -17.61 -0.28 -0.36
CA PHE A 174 -16.17 -0.31 -0.53
C PHE A 174 -15.54 0.89 0.16
N PHE A 175 -14.50 0.61 0.94
CA PHE A 175 -13.70 1.62 1.59
C PHE A 175 -12.25 1.46 1.18
N HIS A 176 -11.60 2.58 0.89
CA HIS A 176 -10.15 2.57 0.74
C HIS A 176 -9.51 3.81 1.34
N THR A 177 -8.32 3.62 1.88
CA THR A 177 -7.43 4.70 2.29
C THR A 177 -6.30 4.80 1.29
N THR A 178 -5.99 6.01 0.83
CA THR A 178 -4.70 6.30 0.21
C THR A 178 -3.85 7.15 1.14
N ILE A 179 -2.56 6.83 1.22
CA ILE A 179 -1.57 7.57 1.98
C ILE A 179 -0.52 8.06 1.00
N ARG A 180 -0.35 9.37 0.89
CA ARG A 180 0.60 10.00 -0.02
C ARG A 180 1.60 10.83 0.75
N LYS A 181 2.89 10.54 0.56
CA LYS A 181 4.00 11.35 1.04
C LYS A 181 4.27 12.49 0.05
N ILE A 182 4.20 13.72 0.54
CA ILE A 182 4.51 14.94 -0.21
C ILE A 182 5.74 15.56 0.44
N GLU A 183 6.82 15.67 -0.34
CA GLU A 183 8.04 16.37 0.05
C GLU A 183 8.07 17.70 -0.70
N GLU A 184 8.17 18.81 0.04
CA GLU A 184 8.34 20.17 -0.50
C GLU A 184 9.81 20.56 -0.71
#